data_AF-A0A9E5R153-F1
#
_entry.id   AF-A0A9E5R153-F1
#
_cell.length_a   1.000
_cell.length_b   1.000
_cell.length_c   1.000
_cell.angle_alpha   90.00
_cell.angle_beta   90.00
_cell.angle_gamma   90.00
#
_symmetry.space_group_name_H-M   'P 1'
#
loop_
_entity.id
_entity.type
_entity.pdbx_description
1 polymer ?
#
loop_
_entity_poly.entity_id
_entity_poly.type
_entity_poly.pdbx_seq_one_letter_code
_entity_poly.pdbx_strand_id
1 'polypeptide(L)'
;MLGIALGTAAYLGVRTARDLRQEFERELRRLREIETLYADIQAVRAENQQMKKLLEEYRPLLQSAVQQSQEFDQQMRAAVQRIDEAVETTQQNSNDLLQANDELNLKNYDEAYRLARRVHGRSPENVQALYLMGWLETQYMPDQLEAGIEKLRQAMTLAEENPLFKAAYGTALRRQASHQRGKAQRDLLQQAEGYLRVALGENDYLLDLNRESYWGPVGSILRDRENLGGAIEAYQAAQKVTPSSSYPAINLALLYLQQARAKDGKTGQRKFRDALEAFERVVACAKAELYFIPKDYYPIMDMAQAEAILGLEDKSRLRESQKWLESAIEIAKEQRSGGEVLRAAQRAWEHLRAYLPEADAEPVRAHVENAIQRLLAAQDAVEAAAKGG
;
A
#
# COMPACT_ATOMS: atom_id res chain seq x y z
N MET A 1 -111.98 50.24 82.50
CA MET A 1 -111.78 49.61 81.18
C MET A 1 -110.38 49.98 80.66
N LEU A 2 -109.21 49.41 80.99
CA LEU A 2 -108.73 48.13 81.55
C LEU A 2 -109.20 46.87 80.80
N GLY A 3 -108.42 46.48 79.79
CA GLY A 3 -108.48 45.20 79.07
C GLY A 3 -108.37 45.35 77.55
N ILE A 4 -107.42 44.64 76.91
CA ILE A 4 -107.24 44.44 75.44
C ILE A 4 -106.23 45.39 74.73
N ALA A 5 -105.04 45.64 75.31
CA ALA A 5 -103.94 46.29 74.56
C ALA A 5 -102.54 45.69 74.82
N LEU A 6 -102.46 44.44 75.29
CA LEU A 6 -101.19 43.75 75.61
C LEU A 6 -100.94 42.46 74.79
N GLY A 7 -101.78 42.14 73.79
CA GLY A 7 -101.69 40.89 73.01
C GLY A 7 -100.99 40.97 71.65
N THR A 8 -100.88 42.15 71.03
CA THR A 8 -100.37 42.30 69.65
C THR A 8 -98.89 42.67 69.56
N ALA A 9 -98.28 43.20 70.63
CA ALA A 9 -96.85 43.50 70.67
C ALA A 9 -95.98 42.23 70.88
N ALA A 10 -96.52 41.17 71.49
CA ALA A 10 -95.80 39.90 71.65
C ALA A 10 -95.80 39.05 70.36
N TYR A 11 -96.85 39.13 69.53
CA TYR A 11 -96.94 38.32 68.30
C TYR A 11 -96.07 38.87 67.14
N LEU A 12 -95.94 40.20 67.03
CA LEU A 12 -95.07 40.84 66.03
C LEU A 12 -93.58 40.77 66.41
N GLY A 13 -93.24 40.67 67.70
CA GLY A 13 -91.89 40.38 68.19
C GLY A 13 -91.45 38.92 68.05
N VAL A 14 -92.39 37.97 68.09
CA VAL A 14 -92.08 36.52 67.95
C VAL A 14 -91.93 36.09 66.49
N ARG A 15 -92.66 36.71 65.54
CA ARG A 15 -92.51 36.40 64.11
C ARG A 15 -91.20 36.96 63.53
N THR A 16 -90.82 38.16 63.94
CA THR A 16 -89.51 38.75 63.62
C THR A 16 -88.36 37.98 64.27
N ALA A 17 -88.52 37.46 65.50
CA ALA A 17 -87.50 36.63 66.15
C ALA A 17 -87.25 35.27 65.47
N ARG A 18 -88.26 34.63 64.86
CA ARG A 18 -88.07 33.38 64.10
C ARG A 18 -87.35 33.60 62.78
N ASP A 19 -87.71 34.66 62.06
CA ASP A 19 -87.06 35.00 60.78
C ASP A 19 -85.60 35.42 61.02
N LEU A 20 -85.34 36.22 62.06
CA LEU A 20 -83.98 36.54 62.54
C LEU A 20 -83.18 35.30 62.95
N ARG A 21 -83.80 34.33 63.61
CA ARG A 21 -83.12 33.08 63.99
C ARG A 21 -82.78 32.21 62.79
N GLN A 22 -83.66 32.14 61.79
CA GLN A 22 -83.39 31.40 60.55
C GLN A 22 -82.35 32.09 59.66
N GLU A 23 -82.31 33.42 59.67
CA GLU A 23 -81.25 34.19 59.01
C GLU A 23 -79.93 34.02 59.76
N PHE A 24 -79.93 34.06 61.09
CA PHE A 24 -78.75 33.77 61.90
C PHE A 24 -78.23 32.34 61.72
N GLU A 25 -79.11 31.33 61.62
CA GLU A 25 -78.72 29.94 61.36
C GLU A 25 -78.23 29.71 59.92
N ARG A 26 -78.71 30.50 58.94
CA ARG A 26 -78.16 30.52 57.58
C ARG A 26 -76.79 31.18 57.57
N GLU A 27 -76.62 32.25 58.33
CA GLU A 27 -75.37 33.00 58.39
C GLU A 27 -74.31 32.22 59.17
N LEU A 28 -74.70 31.49 60.22
CA LEU A 28 -73.82 30.54 60.90
C LEU A 28 -73.42 29.36 60.02
N ARG A 29 -74.32 28.87 59.15
CA ARG A 29 -73.98 27.84 58.15
C ARG A 29 -73.00 28.37 57.12
N ARG A 30 -73.24 29.59 56.60
CA ARG A 30 -72.29 30.28 55.71
C ARG A 30 -70.94 30.52 56.38
N LEU A 31 -70.91 30.89 57.66
CA LEU A 31 -69.68 31.06 58.42
C LEU A 31 -68.91 29.74 58.56
N ARG A 32 -69.60 28.62 58.83
CA ARG A 32 -68.97 27.29 58.84
C ARG A 32 -68.47 26.87 57.46
N GLU A 33 -69.23 27.13 56.40
CA GLU A 33 -68.81 26.90 55.02
C GLU A 33 -67.56 27.74 54.66
N ILE A 34 -67.52 29.00 55.11
CA ILE A 34 -66.36 29.89 54.96
C ILE A 34 -65.16 29.36 55.76
N GLU A 35 -65.36 28.86 56.99
CA GLU A 35 -64.29 28.25 57.79
C GLU A 35 -63.73 26.99 57.11
N THR A 36 -64.59 26.13 56.55
CA THR A 36 -64.14 24.95 55.79
C THR A 36 -63.40 25.34 54.52
N LEU A 37 -63.92 26.31 53.75
CA LEU A 37 -63.22 26.85 52.57
C LEU A 37 -61.88 27.46 52.94
N TYR A 38 -61.79 28.15 54.09
CA TYR A 38 -60.54 28.71 54.58
C TYR A 38 -59.53 27.61 54.94
N ALA A 39 -59.97 26.54 55.60
CA ALA A 39 -59.12 25.39 55.90
C ALA A 39 -58.62 24.69 54.62
N ASP A 40 -59.49 24.49 53.62
CA ASP A 40 -59.12 23.91 52.33
C ASP A 40 -58.11 24.78 51.58
N ILE A 41 -58.30 26.12 51.58
CA ILE A 41 -57.34 27.07 50.99
C ILE A 41 -55.97 26.97 51.68
N GLN A 42 -55.94 26.78 53.00
CA GLN A 42 -54.67 26.62 53.73
C GLN A 42 -53.99 25.29 53.42
N ALA A 43 -54.75 24.20 53.29
CA ALA A 43 -54.22 22.90 52.88
C ALA A 43 -53.60 22.96 51.47
N VAL A 44 -54.32 23.53 50.50
CA VAL A 44 -53.82 23.73 49.13
C VAL A 44 -52.58 24.65 49.12
N ARG A 45 -52.51 25.67 49.99
CA ARG A 45 -51.31 26.50 50.13
C ARG A 45 -50.12 25.71 50.67
N ALA A 46 -50.32 24.85 51.66
CA ALA A 46 -49.28 24.00 52.21
C ALA A 46 -48.77 22.99 51.17
N GLU A 47 -49.66 22.35 50.42
CA GLU A 47 -49.30 21.47 49.30
C GLU A 47 -48.52 22.23 48.23
N ASN A 48 -48.96 23.43 47.83
CA ASN A 48 -48.23 24.26 46.89
C ASN A 48 -46.84 24.69 47.40
N GLN A 49 -46.68 24.94 48.70
CA GLN A 49 -45.37 25.23 49.28
C GLN A 49 -44.45 24.00 49.28
N GLN A 50 -44.99 22.82 49.58
CA GLN A 50 -44.24 21.57 49.50
C GLN A 50 -43.81 21.27 48.06
N MET A 51 -44.71 21.47 47.09
CA MET A 51 -44.42 21.32 45.67
C MET A 51 -43.32 22.30 45.21
N LYS A 52 -43.38 23.56 45.66
CA LYS A 52 -42.33 24.55 45.38
C LYS A 52 -40.96 24.14 45.93
N LYS A 53 -40.91 23.64 47.17
CA LYS A 53 -39.67 23.13 47.78
C LYS A 53 -39.09 21.97 46.97
N LEU A 54 -39.94 21.03 46.56
CA LEU A 54 -39.52 19.90 45.72
C LEU A 54 -38.96 20.39 44.38
N LEU A 55 -39.63 21.35 43.72
CA LEU A 55 -39.13 21.95 42.49
C LEU A 55 -37.78 22.68 42.66
N GLU A 56 -37.56 23.34 43.80
CA GLU A 56 -36.29 23.97 44.14
C GLU A 56 -35.18 22.94 44.38
N GLU A 57 -35.50 21.82 45.04
CA GLU A 57 -34.57 20.72 45.29
C GLU A 57 -34.14 19.99 44.02
N TYR A 58 -35.07 19.72 43.10
CA TYR A 58 -34.75 19.04 41.83
C TYR A 58 -34.16 19.97 40.76
N ARG A 59 -34.31 21.30 40.89
CA ARG A 59 -33.76 22.26 39.93
C ARG A 59 -32.26 22.08 39.64
N PRO A 60 -31.36 21.99 40.63
CA PRO A 60 -29.93 21.78 40.36
C PRO A 60 -29.64 20.43 39.69
N LEU A 61 -30.39 19.37 40.03
CA LEU A 61 -30.26 18.06 39.39
C LEU A 61 -30.68 18.13 37.92
N LEU A 62 -31.80 18.79 37.61
CA LEU A 62 -32.26 19.00 36.23
C LEU A 62 -31.28 19.88 35.45
N GLN A 63 -30.75 20.94 36.05
CA GLN A 63 -29.73 21.79 35.43
C GLN A 63 -28.44 21.02 35.15
N SER A 64 -27.99 20.19 36.10
CA SER A 64 -26.83 19.32 35.92
C SER A 64 -27.05 18.28 34.83
N ALA A 65 -28.22 17.64 34.78
CA ALA A 65 -28.56 16.67 33.73
C ALA A 65 -28.63 17.33 32.33
N VAL A 66 -29.20 18.53 32.22
CA VAL A 66 -29.21 19.30 30.97
C VAL A 66 -27.79 19.67 30.55
N GLN A 67 -26.95 20.12 31.48
CA GLN A 67 -25.55 20.43 31.19
C GLN A 67 -24.77 19.19 30.73
N GLN A 68 -24.91 18.06 31.42
CA GLN A 68 -24.28 16.79 31.03
C GLN A 68 -24.77 16.33 29.65
N SER A 69 -26.06 16.47 29.35
CA SER A 69 -26.59 16.16 28.01
C SER A 69 -25.97 17.05 26.94
N GLN A 70 -25.81 18.35 27.21
CA GLN A 70 -25.20 19.29 26.26
C GLN A 70 -23.72 18.99 26.03
N GLU A 71 -22.98 18.67 27.09
CA GLU A 71 -21.56 18.26 27.00
C GLU A 71 -21.42 16.95 26.22
N PHE A 72 -22.29 15.96 26.47
CA PHE A 72 -22.33 14.72 25.72
C PHE A 72 -22.63 14.96 24.22
N ASP A 73 -23.62 15.79 23.91
CA ASP A 73 -23.95 16.14 22.52
C ASP A 73 -22.78 16.82 21.80
N GLN A 74 -22.04 17.70 22.49
CA GLN A 74 -20.84 18.33 21.94
C GLN A 74 -19.73 17.30 21.68
N GLN A 75 -19.48 16.39 22.63
CA GLN A 75 -18.51 15.31 22.47
C GLN A 75 -18.88 14.38 21.31
N MET A 76 -20.16 14.03 21.18
CA MET A 76 -20.66 13.20 20.09
C MET A 76 -20.51 13.89 18.72
N ARG A 77 -20.83 15.18 18.60
CA ARG A 77 -20.61 15.94 17.36
C ARG A 77 -19.13 16.00 16.99
N ALA A 78 -18.24 16.25 17.96
CA ALA A 78 -16.81 16.25 17.72
C ALA A 78 -16.26 14.85 17.38
N ALA A 79 -16.86 13.78 17.92
CA ALA A 79 -16.53 12.40 17.53
C ALA A 79 -16.97 12.09 16.10
N VAL A 80 -18.21 12.44 15.72
CA VAL A 80 -18.73 12.27 14.36
C VAL A 80 -17.88 13.02 13.34
N GLN A 81 -17.54 14.29 13.61
CA GLN A 81 -16.68 15.07 12.71
C GLN A 81 -15.30 14.41 12.51
N ARG A 82 -14.67 13.91 13.59
CA ARG A 82 -13.39 13.19 13.48
C ARG A 82 -13.51 11.90 12.68
N ILE A 83 -14.64 11.20 12.79
CA ILE A 83 -14.92 10.00 11.99
C ILE A 83 -15.07 10.38 10.52
N ASP A 84 -15.84 11.43 10.20
CA ASP A 84 -16.05 11.90 8.83
C ASP A 84 -14.72 12.31 8.17
N GLU A 85 -13.88 13.08 8.88
CA GLU A 85 -12.54 13.46 8.42
C GLU A 85 -11.62 12.25 8.20
N ALA A 86 -11.68 11.24 9.08
CA ALA A 86 -10.90 10.02 8.96
C ALA A 86 -11.37 9.15 7.77
N VAL A 87 -12.69 9.05 7.56
CA VAL A 87 -13.29 8.34 6.42
C VAL A 87 -12.90 9.00 5.11
N GLU A 88 -13.02 10.33 5.02
CA GLU A 88 -12.63 11.08 3.83
C GLU A 88 -11.13 10.89 3.52
N THR A 89 -10.27 11.01 4.54
CA THR A 89 -8.82 10.80 4.39
C THR A 89 -8.50 9.38 3.91
N THR A 90 -9.20 8.38 4.46
CA THR A 90 -9.02 6.96 4.07
C THR A 90 -9.45 6.71 2.63
N GLN A 91 -10.57 7.31 2.22
CA GLN A 91 -11.08 7.21 0.86
C GLN A 91 -10.13 7.88 -0.14
N GLN A 92 -9.66 9.10 0.16
CA GLN A 92 -8.67 9.79 -0.67
C GLN A 92 -7.36 9.00 -0.77
N ASN A 93 -6.87 8.46 0.34
CA ASN A 93 -5.67 7.63 0.35
C ASN A 93 -5.82 6.38 -0.51
N SER A 94 -6.97 5.71 -0.43
CA SER A 94 -7.26 4.52 -1.24
C SER A 94 -7.31 4.84 -2.73
N ASN A 95 -7.97 5.94 -3.11
CA ASN A 95 -8.04 6.39 -4.50
C ASN A 95 -6.66 6.73 -5.06
N ASP A 96 -5.84 7.49 -4.32
CA ASP A 96 -4.49 7.86 -4.75
C ASP A 96 -3.58 6.62 -4.87
N LEU A 97 -3.69 5.62 -3.98
CA LEU A 97 -2.93 4.37 -4.07
C LEU A 97 -3.35 3.50 -5.27
N LEU A 98 -4.66 3.40 -5.54
CA LEU A 98 -5.17 2.71 -6.72
C LEU A 98 -4.65 3.36 -8.00
N GLN A 99 -4.74 4.68 -8.09
CA GLN A 99 -4.19 5.42 -9.23
C GLN A 99 -2.67 5.25 -9.32
N ALA A 100 -1.94 5.28 -8.20
CA ALA A 100 -0.50 5.07 -8.20
C ALA A 100 -0.10 3.68 -8.75
N ASN A 101 -0.90 2.66 -8.44
CA ASN A 101 -0.71 1.32 -9.00
C ASN A 101 -1.00 1.28 -10.52
N ASP A 102 -2.01 2.00 -10.99
CA ASP A 102 -2.30 2.09 -12.43
C ASP A 102 -1.16 2.79 -13.18
N GLU A 103 -0.67 3.92 -12.66
CA GLU A 103 0.48 4.65 -13.20
C GLU A 103 1.76 3.79 -13.21
N LEU A 104 1.96 2.97 -12.18
CA LEU A 104 3.06 2.01 -12.13
C LEU A 104 2.95 0.95 -13.25
N ASN A 105 1.75 0.42 -13.49
CA ASN A 105 1.51 -0.52 -14.59
C ASN A 105 1.75 0.13 -15.97
N LEU A 106 1.46 1.42 -16.09
CA LEU A 106 1.76 2.24 -17.27
C LEU A 106 3.22 2.71 -17.35
N LYS A 107 4.07 2.27 -16.41
CA LYS A 107 5.49 2.63 -16.31
C LYS A 107 5.72 4.14 -16.12
N ASN A 108 4.72 4.86 -15.61
CA ASN A 108 4.79 6.26 -15.22
C ASN A 108 5.24 6.39 -13.75
N TYR A 109 6.50 6.01 -13.51
CA TYR A 109 7.07 5.87 -12.17
C TYR A 109 7.07 7.18 -11.35
N ASP A 110 7.30 8.32 -12.00
CA ASP A 110 7.31 9.63 -11.34
C ASP A 110 5.93 9.99 -10.79
N GLU A 111 4.87 9.75 -11.56
CA GLU A 111 3.50 10.01 -11.13
C GLU A 111 3.02 9.02 -10.06
N ALA A 112 3.32 7.73 -10.24
CA ALA A 112 3.07 6.71 -9.22
C ALA A 112 3.72 7.09 -7.87
N TYR A 113 4.98 7.55 -7.91
CA TYR A 113 5.70 8.01 -6.73
C TYR A 113 5.08 9.26 -6.12
N ARG A 114 4.69 10.24 -6.94
CA ARG A 114 4.03 11.49 -6.48
C ARG A 114 2.73 11.21 -5.73
N LEU A 115 1.91 10.29 -6.25
CA LEU A 115 0.66 9.87 -5.63
C LEU A 115 0.91 9.13 -4.30
N ALA A 116 1.83 8.16 -4.29
CA ALA A 116 2.22 7.45 -3.07
C ALA A 116 2.76 8.41 -1.99
N ARG A 117 3.57 9.40 -2.39
CA ARG A 117 4.08 10.44 -1.50
C ARG A 117 2.97 11.32 -0.91
N ARG A 118 1.91 11.62 -1.67
CA ARG A 118 0.75 12.37 -1.17
C ARG A 118 0.03 11.60 -0.06
N VAL A 119 -0.16 10.30 -0.26
CA VAL A 119 -0.74 9.40 0.74
C VAL A 119 0.12 9.38 2.00
N HIS A 120 1.43 9.20 1.86
CA HIS A 120 2.37 9.24 2.99
C HIS A 120 2.35 10.59 3.72
N GLY A 121 2.19 11.71 3.00
CA GLY A 121 2.06 13.03 3.61
C GLY A 121 0.81 13.21 4.48
N ARG A 122 -0.32 12.57 4.13
CA ARG A 122 -1.54 12.57 4.95
C ARG A 122 -1.53 11.48 6.02
N SER A 123 -0.85 10.38 5.77
CA SER A 123 -0.82 9.20 6.66
C SER A 123 0.59 8.57 6.63
N PRO A 124 1.53 9.08 7.45
CA PRO A 124 2.93 8.65 7.43
C PRO A 124 3.13 7.15 7.67
N GLU A 125 2.26 6.53 8.46
CA GLU A 125 2.31 5.10 8.80
C GLU A 125 1.55 4.22 7.79
N ASN A 126 1.07 4.77 6.66
CA ASN A 126 0.41 3.98 5.63
C ASN A 126 1.42 3.00 4.98
N VAL A 127 1.31 1.73 5.35
CA VAL A 127 2.24 0.67 4.93
C VAL A 127 2.31 0.48 3.41
N GLN A 128 1.20 0.71 2.70
CA GLN A 128 1.15 0.57 1.25
C GLN A 128 1.87 1.73 0.54
N ALA A 129 1.72 2.95 1.06
CA ALA A 129 2.47 4.10 0.57
C ALA A 129 3.97 3.93 0.81
N LEU A 130 4.37 3.50 2.01
CA LEU A 130 5.76 3.19 2.34
C LEU A 130 6.33 2.10 1.43
N TYR A 131 5.57 1.02 1.20
CA TYR A 131 5.95 -0.06 0.31
C TYR A 131 6.16 0.41 -1.13
N LEU A 132 5.18 1.10 -1.70
CA LEU A 132 5.22 1.58 -3.09
C LEU A 132 6.34 2.60 -3.29
N MET A 133 6.47 3.57 -2.38
CA MET A 133 7.56 4.55 -2.43
C MET A 133 8.92 3.87 -2.30
N GLY A 134 9.09 2.96 -1.33
CA GLY A 134 10.34 2.27 -1.12
C GLY A 134 10.74 1.39 -2.30
N TRP A 135 9.78 0.72 -2.94
CA TRP A 135 10.02 -0.03 -4.16
C TRP A 135 10.43 0.88 -5.33
N LEU A 136 9.69 1.96 -5.57
CA LEU A 136 10.00 2.93 -6.63
C LEU A 136 11.38 3.58 -6.43
N GLU A 137 11.72 3.94 -5.19
CA GLU A 137 12.99 4.55 -4.84
C GLU A 137 14.18 3.60 -5.01
N THR A 138 14.00 2.32 -4.65
CA THR A 138 15.04 1.31 -4.84
C THR A 138 15.20 0.92 -6.30
N GLN A 139 14.13 0.97 -7.11
CA GLN A 139 14.16 0.45 -8.47
C GLN A 139 14.41 1.49 -9.56
N TYR A 140 13.77 2.66 -9.45
CA TYR A 140 13.58 3.59 -10.56
C TYR A 140 14.01 5.03 -10.25
N MET A 141 14.14 5.41 -8.98
CA MET A 141 14.58 6.77 -8.62
C MET A 141 16.10 6.80 -8.42
N PRO A 142 16.84 7.55 -9.25
CA PRO A 142 18.28 7.71 -9.07
C PRO A 142 18.61 8.28 -7.69
N ASP A 143 19.69 7.78 -7.08
CA ASP A 143 20.23 8.27 -5.81
C ASP A 143 19.25 8.22 -4.61
N GLN A 144 18.20 7.39 -4.68
CA GLN A 144 17.23 7.20 -3.58
C GLN A 144 17.30 5.79 -2.95
N LEU A 145 18.33 5.00 -3.25
CA LEU A 145 18.42 3.61 -2.82
C LEU A 145 18.32 3.46 -1.29
N GLU A 146 19.08 4.24 -0.53
CA GLU A 146 19.08 4.21 0.94
C GLU A 146 17.72 4.66 1.51
N ALA A 147 17.14 5.71 0.94
CA ALA A 147 15.83 6.22 1.36
C ALA A 147 14.72 5.18 1.11
N GLY A 148 14.82 4.44 0.00
CA GLY A 148 13.87 3.40 -0.33
C GLY A 148 14.01 2.16 0.54
N ILE A 149 15.25 1.75 0.85
CA ILE A 149 15.53 0.67 1.81
C ILE A 149 14.91 0.98 3.17
N GLU A 150 15.04 2.22 3.63
CA GLU A 150 14.49 2.67 4.91
C GLU A 150 12.95 2.62 4.93
N LYS A 151 12.29 3.05 3.84
CA LYS A 151 10.81 2.95 3.74
C LYS A 151 10.33 1.51 3.70
N LEU A 152 11.02 0.63 2.97
CA LEU A 152 10.70 -0.81 2.96
C LEU A 152 10.90 -1.44 4.33
N ARG A 153 11.95 -1.05 5.07
CA ARG A 153 12.17 -1.48 6.45
C ARG A 153 11.03 -1.04 7.37
N GLN A 154 10.55 0.20 7.23
CA GLN A 154 9.41 0.72 7.99
C GLN A 154 8.11 -0.04 7.66
N ALA A 155 7.82 -0.25 6.37
CA ALA A 155 6.65 -1.03 5.94
C ALA A 155 6.68 -2.45 6.51
N MET A 156 7.83 -3.12 6.45
CA MET A 156 8.05 -4.44 7.03
C MET A 156 7.88 -4.44 8.56
N THR A 157 8.32 -3.39 9.25
CA THR A 157 8.19 -3.29 10.72
C THR A 157 6.74 -3.08 11.15
N LEU A 158 6.00 -2.23 10.43
CA LEU A 158 4.59 -1.92 10.73
C LEU A 158 3.64 -3.07 10.38
N ALA A 159 4.05 -3.97 9.47
CA ALA A 159 3.27 -5.13 9.05
C ALA A 159 4.18 -6.37 8.96
N GLU A 160 4.71 -6.78 10.12
CA GLU A 160 5.70 -7.87 10.26
C GLU A 160 5.21 -9.21 9.68
N GLU A 161 3.92 -9.46 9.70
CA GLU A 161 3.33 -10.69 9.16
C GLU A 161 3.19 -10.69 7.63
N ASN A 162 3.47 -9.58 6.93
CA ASN A 162 3.32 -9.50 5.48
C ASN A 162 4.60 -9.96 4.75
N PRO A 163 4.61 -11.15 4.11
CA PRO A 163 5.80 -11.65 3.43
C PRO A 163 6.22 -10.80 2.23
N LEU A 164 5.29 -10.06 1.60
CA LEU A 164 5.61 -9.18 0.47
C LEU A 164 6.62 -8.10 0.86
N PHE A 165 6.44 -7.50 2.04
CA PHE A 165 7.32 -6.43 2.51
C PHE A 165 8.70 -6.96 2.91
N LYS A 166 8.77 -8.16 3.51
CA LYS A 166 10.04 -8.87 3.76
C LYS A 166 10.78 -9.14 2.44
N ALA A 167 10.09 -9.66 1.43
CA ALA A 167 10.67 -9.99 0.13
C ALA A 167 11.20 -8.74 -0.59
N ALA A 168 10.43 -7.65 -0.58
CA ALA A 168 10.84 -6.37 -1.15
C ALA A 168 12.06 -5.78 -0.43
N TYR A 169 12.07 -5.82 0.91
CA TYR A 169 13.22 -5.39 1.70
C TYR A 169 14.47 -6.23 1.39
N GLY A 170 14.34 -7.56 1.31
CA GLY A 170 15.43 -8.45 0.90
C GLY A 170 15.97 -8.12 -0.50
N THR A 171 15.08 -7.85 -1.47
CA THR A 171 15.48 -7.41 -2.82
C THR A 171 16.24 -6.07 -2.80
N ALA A 172 15.81 -5.12 -1.97
CA ALA A 172 16.48 -3.84 -1.81
C ALA A 172 17.89 -3.98 -1.18
N LEU A 173 18.04 -4.84 -0.17
CA LEU A 173 19.34 -5.19 0.41
C LEU A 173 20.28 -5.83 -0.62
N ARG A 174 19.77 -6.69 -1.50
CA ARG A 174 20.54 -7.25 -2.63
C ARG A 174 21.04 -6.13 -3.54
N ARG A 175 20.19 -5.14 -3.84
CA ARG A 175 20.59 -4.00 -4.69
C ARG A 175 21.67 -3.17 -3.99
N GLN A 176 21.53 -2.90 -2.70
CA GLN A 176 22.56 -2.26 -1.87
C GLN A 176 23.90 -3.01 -1.94
N ALA A 177 23.87 -4.34 -1.85
CA ALA A 177 25.06 -5.16 -1.94
C ALA A 177 25.81 -4.98 -3.27
N SER A 178 25.12 -4.67 -4.37
CA SER A 178 25.76 -4.46 -5.68
C SER A 178 26.71 -3.26 -5.72
N HIS A 179 26.48 -2.27 -4.84
CA HIS A 179 27.32 -1.08 -4.64
C HIS A 179 28.44 -1.30 -3.61
N GLN A 180 28.49 -2.46 -2.96
CA GLN A 180 29.48 -2.82 -1.96
C GLN A 180 30.49 -3.83 -2.51
N ARG A 181 31.57 -4.05 -1.77
CA ARG A 181 32.61 -5.06 -2.07
C ARG A 181 33.03 -5.81 -0.82
N GLY A 182 33.64 -6.98 -1.00
CA GLY A 182 34.26 -7.73 0.08
C GLY A 182 33.28 -8.21 1.16
N LYS A 183 33.63 -8.02 2.44
CA LYS A 183 32.82 -8.52 3.56
C LYS A 183 31.43 -7.85 3.62
N ALA A 184 31.35 -6.53 3.43
CA ALA A 184 30.08 -5.80 3.49
C ALA A 184 29.08 -6.30 2.44
N GLN A 185 29.55 -6.55 1.21
CA GLN A 185 28.72 -7.16 0.16
C GLN A 185 28.20 -8.55 0.57
N ARG A 186 29.07 -9.42 1.09
CA ARG A 186 28.67 -10.77 1.52
C ARG A 186 27.65 -10.75 2.64
N ASP A 187 27.86 -9.88 3.64
CA ASP A 187 26.95 -9.74 4.78
C ASP A 187 25.56 -9.24 4.33
N LEU A 188 25.50 -8.31 3.38
CA LEU A 188 24.25 -7.83 2.79
C LEU A 188 23.56 -8.91 1.95
N LEU A 189 24.30 -9.65 1.12
CA LEU A 189 23.73 -10.75 0.32
C LEU A 189 23.16 -11.87 1.21
N GLN A 190 23.84 -12.18 2.32
CA GLN A 190 23.35 -13.17 3.27
C GLN A 190 22.05 -12.70 3.96
N GLN A 191 21.98 -11.44 4.37
CA GLN A 191 20.76 -10.86 4.94
C GLN A 191 19.61 -10.84 3.91
N ALA A 192 19.88 -10.39 2.69
CA ALA A 192 18.92 -10.36 1.60
C ALA A 192 18.32 -11.74 1.33
N GLU A 193 19.17 -12.78 1.21
CA GLU A 193 18.71 -14.16 1.03
C GLU A 193 17.86 -14.64 2.21
N GLY A 194 18.26 -14.31 3.45
CA GLY A 194 17.51 -14.65 4.65
C GLY A 194 16.06 -14.14 4.61
N TYR A 195 15.88 -12.83 4.35
CA TYR A 195 14.55 -12.23 4.24
C TYR A 195 13.72 -12.82 3.10
N LEU A 196 14.34 -13.02 1.92
CA LEU A 196 13.66 -13.62 0.77
C LEU A 196 13.22 -15.06 1.05
N ARG A 197 14.06 -15.88 1.71
CA ARG A 197 13.71 -17.26 2.03
C ARG A 197 12.62 -17.37 3.09
N VAL A 198 12.61 -16.48 4.08
CA VAL A 198 11.51 -16.41 5.05
C VAL A 198 10.20 -16.07 4.33
N ALA A 199 10.20 -15.01 3.51
CA ALA A 199 9.02 -14.61 2.74
C ALA A 199 8.51 -15.71 1.80
N LEU A 200 9.42 -16.35 1.04
CA LEU A 200 9.07 -17.43 0.11
C LEU A 200 8.70 -18.73 0.82
N GLY A 201 9.12 -18.92 2.07
CA GLY A 201 8.65 -20.01 2.92
C GLY A 201 7.21 -19.82 3.40
N GLU A 202 6.76 -18.57 3.55
CA GLU A 202 5.37 -18.21 3.87
C GLU A 202 4.48 -18.26 2.61
N ASN A 203 4.99 -17.82 1.45
CA ASN A 203 4.32 -17.91 0.16
C ASN A 203 5.34 -18.00 -0.98
N ASP A 204 5.44 -19.15 -1.65
CA ASP A 204 6.40 -19.40 -2.74
C ASP A 204 5.96 -18.84 -4.10
N TYR A 205 4.76 -18.26 -4.20
CA TYR A 205 4.20 -17.60 -5.38
C TYR A 205 4.23 -16.06 -5.30
N LEU A 206 5.05 -15.48 -4.41
CA LEU A 206 5.15 -14.02 -4.29
C LEU A 206 5.67 -13.39 -5.59
N LEU A 207 4.97 -12.31 -5.98
CA LEU A 207 5.30 -11.46 -7.10
C LEU A 207 5.63 -10.05 -6.60
N ASP A 208 6.61 -9.40 -7.22
CA ASP A 208 6.88 -7.98 -7.01
C ASP A 208 5.87 -7.09 -7.76
N LEU A 209 6.06 -5.78 -7.67
CA LEU A 209 5.17 -4.82 -8.34
C LEU A 209 5.33 -4.80 -9.87
N ASN A 210 6.36 -5.44 -10.43
CA ASN A 210 6.48 -5.69 -11.86
C ASN A 210 5.89 -7.04 -12.29
N ARG A 211 5.25 -7.75 -11.35
CA ARG A 211 4.72 -9.11 -11.54
C ARG A 211 5.83 -10.13 -11.79
N GLU A 212 7.03 -9.88 -11.28
CA GLU A 212 8.16 -10.81 -11.33
C GLU A 212 8.27 -11.62 -10.05
N SER A 213 8.70 -12.87 -10.16
CA SER A 213 8.85 -13.75 -9.00
C SER A 213 10.02 -13.34 -8.12
N TYR A 214 9.81 -13.29 -6.79
CA TYR A 214 10.89 -13.06 -5.83
C TYR A 214 11.93 -14.18 -5.75
N TRP A 215 11.69 -15.33 -6.39
CA TRP A 215 12.73 -16.33 -6.64
C TRP A 215 13.86 -15.81 -7.54
N GLY A 216 13.58 -14.81 -8.40
CA GLY A 216 14.59 -14.19 -9.27
C GLY A 216 15.74 -13.51 -8.51
N PRO A 217 15.46 -12.63 -7.54
CA PRO A 217 16.46 -12.10 -6.61
C PRO A 217 17.25 -13.18 -5.87
N VAL A 218 16.61 -14.27 -5.41
CA VAL A 218 17.31 -15.41 -4.79
C VAL A 218 18.30 -16.05 -5.77
N GLY A 219 17.88 -16.31 -7.00
CA GLY A 219 18.74 -16.84 -8.06
C GLY A 219 19.94 -15.94 -8.34
N SER A 220 19.71 -14.61 -8.36
CA SER A 220 20.78 -13.62 -8.54
C SER A 220 21.79 -13.66 -7.40
N ILE A 221 21.33 -13.71 -6.14
CA ILE A 221 22.20 -13.79 -4.96
C ILE A 221 23.06 -15.07 -5.00
N LEU A 222 22.43 -16.21 -5.30
CA LEU A 222 23.12 -17.50 -5.34
C LEU A 222 24.16 -17.54 -6.46
N ARG A 223 23.86 -16.96 -7.63
CA ARG A 223 24.81 -16.81 -8.73
C ARG A 223 25.97 -15.90 -8.33
N ASP A 224 25.69 -14.75 -7.71
CA ASP A 224 26.71 -13.79 -7.26
C ASP A 224 27.63 -14.40 -6.17
N ARG A 225 27.20 -15.50 -5.52
CA ARG A 225 27.97 -16.33 -4.56
C ARG A 225 28.56 -17.60 -5.18
N GLU A 226 28.56 -17.73 -6.50
CA GLU A 226 29.04 -18.90 -7.27
C GLU A 226 28.30 -20.22 -6.98
N ASN A 227 27.15 -20.17 -6.29
CA ASN A 227 26.29 -21.33 -6.09
C ASN A 227 25.37 -21.53 -7.30
N LEU A 228 25.94 -22.02 -8.41
CA LEU A 228 25.22 -22.20 -9.68
C LEU A 228 24.06 -23.20 -9.58
N GLY A 229 24.20 -24.24 -8.75
CA GLY A 229 23.13 -25.23 -8.56
C GLY A 229 21.89 -24.61 -7.92
N GLY A 230 22.09 -23.92 -6.78
CA GLY A 230 20.99 -23.21 -6.12
C GLY A 230 20.41 -22.07 -6.96
N ALA A 231 21.24 -21.38 -7.76
CA ALA A 231 20.76 -20.35 -8.67
C ALA A 231 19.82 -20.94 -9.74
N ILE A 232 20.16 -22.09 -10.33
CA ILE A 232 19.30 -22.78 -11.30
C ILE A 232 17.98 -23.20 -10.65
N GLU A 233 18.01 -23.78 -9.45
CA GLU A 233 16.79 -24.17 -8.73
C GLU A 233 15.89 -22.97 -8.46
N ALA A 234 16.46 -21.84 -8.04
CA ALA A 234 15.73 -20.61 -7.79
C ALA A 234 15.11 -20.05 -9.09
N TYR A 235 15.84 -19.95 -10.20
CA TYR A 235 15.24 -19.47 -11.44
C TYR A 235 14.24 -20.45 -12.06
N GLN A 236 14.39 -21.76 -11.84
CA GLN A 236 13.34 -22.74 -12.17
C GLN A 236 12.08 -22.51 -11.34
N ALA A 237 12.21 -22.19 -10.06
CA ALA A 237 11.08 -21.80 -9.22
C ALA A 237 10.45 -20.50 -9.72
N ALA A 238 11.26 -19.49 -10.06
CA ALA A 238 10.78 -18.25 -10.67
C ALA A 238 9.99 -18.50 -11.95
N GLN A 239 10.50 -19.34 -12.86
CA GLN A 239 9.82 -19.70 -14.10
C GLN A 239 8.51 -20.47 -13.86
N LYS A 240 8.37 -21.23 -12.78
CA LYS A 240 7.08 -21.86 -12.43
C LYS A 240 6.04 -20.83 -12.00
N VAL A 241 6.45 -19.77 -11.32
CA VAL A 241 5.58 -18.70 -10.83
C VAL A 241 5.24 -17.71 -11.95
N THR A 242 6.23 -17.34 -12.78
CA THR A 242 6.09 -16.43 -13.92
C THR A 242 6.48 -17.12 -15.24
N PRO A 243 5.68 -18.09 -15.73
CA PRO A 243 6.04 -18.93 -16.88
C PRO A 243 6.20 -18.18 -18.19
N SER A 244 5.54 -17.03 -18.33
CA SER A 244 5.64 -16.17 -19.51
C SER A 244 6.76 -15.15 -19.42
N SER A 245 7.45 -15.03 -18.28
CA SER A 245 8.54 -14.07 -18.10
C SER A 245 9.84 -14.56 -18.73
N SER A 246 10.45 -13.69 -19.52
CA SER A 246 11.76 -13.81 -20.16
C SER A 246 12.89 -13.67 -19.14
N TYR A 247 12.68 -12.94 -18.05
CA TYR A 247 13.68 -12.70 -17.01
C TYR A 247 14.22 -13.99 -16.34
N PRO A 248 13.40 -14.92 -15.81
CA PRO A 248 13.91 -16.18 -15.29
C PRO A 248 14.46 -17.08 -16.42
N ALA A 249 13.89 -17.01 -17.62
CA ALA A 249 14.34 -17.82 -18.76
C ALA A 249 15.76 -17.45 -19.22
N ILE A 250 16.08 -16.16 -19.34
CA ILE A 250 17.40 -15.70 -19.79
C ILE A 250 18.46 -16.02 -18.75
N ASN A 251 18.15 -15.85 -17.47
CA ASN A 251 19.09 -16.20 -16.40
C ASN A 251 19.35 -17.71 -16.34
N LEU A 252 18.35 -18.57 -16.59
CA LEU A 252 18.56 -20.01 -16.72
C LEU A 252 19.45 -20.34 -17.92
N ALA A 253 19.20 -19.73 -19.08
CA ALA A 253 20.00 -19.95 -20.28
C ALA A 253 21.48 -19.58 -20.05
N LEU A 254 21.72 -18.42 -19.43
CA LEU A 254 23.05 -17.97 -19.04
C LEU A 254 23.74 -18.93 -18.06
N LEU A 255 23.01 -19.44 -17.05
CA LEU A 255 23.57 -20.39 -16.09
C LEU A 255 23.92 -21.73 -16.74
N TYR A 256 23.10 -22.23 -17.66
CA TYR A 256 23.43 -23.44 -18.41
C TYR A 256 24.63 -23.23 -19.33
N LEU A 257 24.75 -22.07 -19.96
CA LEU A 257 25.91 -21.72 -20.78
C LEU A 257 27.19 -21.65 -19.92
N GLN A 258 27.11 -21.04 -18.73
CA GLN A 258 28.21 -21.02 -17.76
C GLN A 258 28.59 -22.43 -17.30
N GLN A 259 27.61 -23.30 -16.99
CA GLN A 259 27.87 -24.70 -16.66
C GLN A 259 28.51 -25.47 -17.81
N ALA A 260 28.10 -25.19 -19.05
CA ALA A 260 28.67 -25.83 -20.23
C ALA A 260 30.16 -25.49 -20.36
N ARG A 261 30.55 -24.22 -20.15
CA ARG A 261 31.95 -23.81 -20.17
C ARG A 261 32.79 -24.43 -19.04
N ALA A 262 32.19 -24.64 -17.88
CA ALA A 262 32.89 -25.20 -16.71
C ALA A 262 33.01 -26.73 -16.71
N LYS A 263 32.44 -27.43 -17.71
CA LYS A 263 32.40 -28.90 -17.77
C LYS A 263 32.97 -29.39 -19.09
N ASP A 264 33.80 -30.43 -19.02
CA ASP A 264 34.41 -31.03 -20.20
C ASP A 264 33.56 -32.14 -20.82
N GLY A 265 33.87 -32.47 -22.07
CA GLY A 265 33.35 -33.64 -22.79
C GLY A 265 31.82 -33.66 -22.92
N LYS A 266 31.23 -34.85 -22.72
CA LYS A 266 29.79 -35.09 -22.92
C LYS A 266 28.90 -34.25 -21.99
N THR A 267 29.35 -33.97 -20.78
CA THR A 267 28.57 -33.17 -19.81
C THR A 267 28.50 -31.72 -20.24
N GLY A 268 29.63 -31.14 -20.68
CA GLY A 268 29.67 -29.78 -21.25
C GLY A 268 28.76 -29.66 -22.47
N GLN A 269 28.86 -30.61 -23.41
CA GLN A 269 28.00 -30.66 -24.60
C GLN A 269 26.50 -30.74 -24.28
N ARG A 270 26.12 -31.57 -23.29
CA ARG A 270 24.72 -31.64 -22.84
C ARG A 270 24.26 -30.31 -22.26
N LYS A 271 25.05 -29.68 -21.40
CA LYS A 271 24.73 -28.38 -20.80
C LYS A 271 24.65 -27.26 -21.82
N PHE A 272 25.48 -27.33 -22.86
CA PHE A 272 25.41 -26.40 -23.98
C PHE A 272 24.09 -26.54 -24.74
N ARG A 273 23.62 -27.77 -25.00
CA ARG A 273 22.29 -28.00 -25.58
C ARG A 273 21.16 -27.50 -24.68
N ASP A 274 21.23 -27.80 -23.38
CA ASP A 274 20.26 -27.29 -22.39
C ASP A 274 20.20 -25.73 -22.43
N ALA A 275 21.34 -25.07 -22.67
CA ALA A 275 21.42 -23.62 -22.81
C ALA A 275 20.73 -23.13 -24.09
N LEU A 276 20.98 -23.76 -25.25
CA LEU A 276 20.34 -23.39 -26.52
C LEU A 276 18.82 -23.56 -26.46
N GLU A 277 18.33 -24.67 -25.89
CA GLU A 277 16.90 -24.88 -25.64
C GLU A 277 16.31 -23.83 -24.68
N ALA A 278 17.08 -23.37 -23.69
CA ALA A 278 16.67 -22.29 -22.82
C ALA A 278 16.63 -20.93 -23.56
N PHE A 279 17.57 -20.64 -24.47
CA PHE A 279 17.54 -19.43 -25.29
C PHE A 279 16.35 -19.39 -26.26
N GLU A 280 15.94 -20.51 -26.86
CA GLU A 280 14.70 -20.56 -27.65
C GLU A 280 13.46 -20.22 -26.78
N ARG A 281 13.44 -20.67 -25.52
CA ARG A 281 12.39 -20.27 -24.58
C ARG A 281 12.42 -18.78 -24.26
N VAL A 282 13.61 -18.16 -24.12
CA VAL A 282 13.72 -16.70 -23.95
C VAL A 282 13.01 -15.98 -25.09
N VAL A 283 13.28 -16.37 -26.34
CA VAL A 283 12.63 -15.77 -27.52
C VAL A 283 11.10 -15.93 -27.45
N ALA A 284 10.60 -17.10 -27.05
CA ALA A 284 9.17 -17.34 -26.92
C ALA A 284 8.52 -16.49 -25.81
N CYS A 285 9.12 -16.45 -24.61
CA CYS A 285 8.63 -15.66 -23.47
C CYS A 285 8.66 -14.16 -23.79
N ALA A 286 9.77 -13.66 -24.31
CA ALA A 286 9.91 -12.24 -24.64
C ALA A 286 8.93 -11.79 -25.72
N LYS A 287 8.68 -12.61 -26.75
CA LYS A 287 7.62 -12.33 -27.75
C LYS A 287 6.23 -12.25 -27.12
N ALA A 288 5.93 -13.12 -26.15
CA ALA A 288 4.66 -13.09 -25.43
C ALA A 288 4.52 -11.81 -24.59
N GLU A 289 5.58 -11.37 -23.91
CA GLU A 289 5.58 -10.10 -23.17
C GLU A 289 5.41 -8.88 -24.08
N LEU A 290 6.15 -8.83 -25.19
CA LEU A 290 6.08 -7.73 -26.15
C LEU A 290 4.74 -7.63 -26.87
N TYR A 291 3.95 -8.71 -26.89
CA TYR A 291 2.56 -8.64 -27.35
C TYR A 291 1.72 -7.69 -26.47
N PHE A 292 1.98 -7.67 -25.15
CA PHE A 292 1.27 -6.81 -24.21
C PHE A 292 1.94 -5.44 -24.02
N ILE A 293 3.28 -5.40 -24.06
CA ILE A 293 4.06 -4.17 -23.85
C ILE A 293 5.12 -4.04 -24.97
N PRO A 294 4.74 -3.56 -26.17
CA PRO A 294 5.61 -3.61 -27.36
C PRO A 294 6.93 -2.82 -27.28
N LYS A 295 7.04 -1.92 -26.31
CA LYS A 295 8.22 -1.07 -26.09
C LYS A 295 8.92 -1.37 -24.75
N ASP A 296 8.70 -2.55 -24.17
CA ASP A 296 9.44 -2.93 -22.98
C ASP A 296 10.91 -3.22 -23.34
N TYR A 297 11.81 -2.48 -22.70
CA TYR A 297 13.25 -2.59 -22.93
C TYR A 297 13.77 -3.99 -22.62
N TYR A 298 13.35 -4.59 -21.49
CA TYR A 298 13.98 -5.81 -20.99
C TYR A 298 13.72 -7.01 -21.89
N PRO A 299 12.48 -7.31 -22.32
CA PRO A 299 12.22 -8.41 -23.24
C PRO A 299 12.88 -8.19 -24.60
N ILE A 300 12.96 -6.95 -25.10
CA ILE A 300 13.68 -6.64 -26.35
C ILE A 300 15.18 -6.97 -26.21
N MET A 301 15.79 -6.57 -25.09
CA MET A 301 17.20 -6.87 -24.82
C MET A 301 17.44 -8.37 -24.64
N ASP A 302 16.54 -9.07 -23.97
CA ASP A 302 16.61 -10.52 -23.79
C ASP A 302 16.48 -11.27 -25.13
N MET A 303 15.61 -10.80 -26.04
CA MET A 303 15.57 -11.30 -27.42
C MET A 303 16.88 -11.05 -28.16
N ALA A 304 17.43 -9.83 -28.06
CA ALA A 304 18.70 -9.51 -28.72
C ALA A 304 19.82 -10.46 -28.28
N GLN A 305 19.92 -10.74 -26.98
CA GLN A 305 20.90 -11.66 -26.40
C GLN A 305 20.65 -13.12 -26.82
N ALA A 306 19.38 -13.57 -26.77
CA ALA A 306 19.04 -14.94 -27.14
C ALA A 306 19.30 -15.23 -28.61
N GLU A 307 18.85 -14.35 -29.51
CA GLU A 307 19.06 -14.48 -30.95
C GLU A 307 20.58 -14.44 -31.31
N ALA A 308 21.41 -13.72 -30.54
CA ALA A 308 22.86 -13.75 -30.73
C ALA A 308 23.44 -15.14 -30.48
N ILE A 309 23.05 -15.79 -29.37
CA ILE A 309 23.54 -17.12 -29.03
C ILE A 309 22.99 -18.20 -29.96
N LEU A 310 21.71 -18.10 -30.35
CA LEU A 310 21.12 -19.00 -31.34
C LEU A 310 21.77 -18.85 -32.74
N GLY A 311 22.50 -17.76 -32.96
CA GLY A 311 23.42 -17.58 -34.10
C GLY A 311 24.50 -18.66 -34.24
N LEU A 312 24.78 -19.43 -33.17
CA LEU A 312 25.68 -20.59 -33.20
C LEU A 312 25.08 -21.74 -34.04
N GLU A 313 23.75 -21.89 -34.08
CA GLU A 313 23.07 -22.90 -34.88
C GLU A 313 22.57 -22.34 -36.22
N ASP A 314 22.08 -21.10 -36.23
CA ASP A 314 21.60 -20.42 -37.44
C ASP A 314 22.11 -18.97 -37.52
N LYS A 315 23.11 -18.74 -38.39
CA LYS A 315 23.71 -17.41 -38.60
C LYS A 315 22.70 -16.34 -39.02
N SER A 316 21.54 -16.70 -39.55
CA SER A 316 20.49 -15.74 -39.91
C SER A 316 19.96 -14.97 -38.68
N ARG A 317 20.01 -15.61 -37.51
CA ARG A 317 19.58 -15.09 -36.19
C ARG A 317 20.41 -13.89 -35.73
N LEU A 318 21.67 -13.78 -36.17
CA LEU A 318 22.52 -12.61 -35.86
C LEU A 318 21.94 -11.30 -36.40
N ARG A 319 21.26 -11.34 -37.55
CA ARG A 319 20.59 -10.17 -38.12
C ARG A 319 19.37 -9.77 -37.29
N GLU A 320 18.63 -10.73 -36.75
CA GLU A 320 17.50 -10.45 -35.85
C GLU A 320 18.00 -9.89 -34.51
N SER A 321 19.04 -10.51 -33.93
CA SER A 321 19.72 -9.98 -32.74
C SER A 321 20.12 -8.51 -32.89
N GLN A 322 20.72 -8.16 -34.03
CA GLN A 322 21.11 -6.78 -34.33
C GLN A 322 19.91 -5.82 -34.32
N LYS A 323 18.79 -6.19 -34.96
CA LYS A 323 17.57 -5.36 -34.99
C LYS A 323 17.01 -5.13 -33.59
N TRP A 324 16.93 -6.18 -32.78
CA TRP A 324 16.44 -6.07 -31.40
C TRP A 324 17.37 -5.21 -30.54
N LEU A 325 18.68 -5.37 -30.68
CA LEU A 325 19.66 -4.53 -29.99
C LEU A 325 19.48 -3.04 -30.34
N GLU A 326 19.28 -2.72 -31.63
CA GLU A 326 19.02 -1.35 -32.08
C GLU A 326 17.75 -0.78 -31.45
N SER A 327 16.67 -1.55 -31.47
CA SER A 327 15.41 -1.14 -30.83
C SER A 327 15.58 -0.90 -29.33
N ALA A 328 16.29 -1.77 -28.61
CA ALA A 328 16.54 -1.59 -27.19
C ALA A 328 17.39 -0.34 -26.90
N ILE A 329 18.40 -0.07 -27.72
CA ILE A 329 19.25 1.12 -27.57
C ILE A 329 18.41 2.40 -27.75
N GLU A 330 17.55 2.46 -28.77
CA GLU A 330 16.69 3.63 -28.99
C GLU A 330 15.71 3.84 -27.82
N ILE A 331 15.07 2.78 -27.33
CA ILE A 331 14.19 2.87 -26.15
C ILE A 331 14.97 3.35 -24.92
N ALA A 332 16.19 2.85 -24.69
CA ALA A 332 16.99 3.27 -23.54
C ALA A 332 17.37 4.76 -23.60
N LYS A 333 17.64 5.31 -24.79
CA LYS A 333 17.96 6.74 -24.95
C LYS A 333 16.79 7.66 -24.54
N GLU A 334 15.56 7.19 -24.68
CA GLU A 334 14.35 7.93 -24.29
C GLU A 334 14.08 7.86 -22.77
N GLN A 335 14.70 6.91 -22.07
CA GLN A 335 14.49 6.70 -20.63
C GLN A 335 15.42 7.57 -19.78
N ARG A 336 14.88 8.12 -18.69
CA ARG A 336 15.66 8.85 -17.68
C ARG A 336 16.80 8.00 -17.09
N SER A 337 16.56 6.70 -16.90
CA SER A 337 17.53 5.73 -16.42
C SER A 337 18.34 5.06 -17.55
N GLY A 338 18.31 5.61 -18.76
CA GLY A 338 18.90 5.01 -19.96
C GLY A 338 20.35 4.59 -19.79
N GLY A 339 21.17 5.43 -19.17
CA GLY A 339 22.59 5.12 -18.92
C GLY A 339 22.81 3.91 -18.02
N GLU A 340 22.02 3.77 -16.95
CA GLU A 340 22.11 2.62 -16.03
C GLU A 340 21.67 1.32 -16.71
N VAL A 341 20.58 1.41 -17.48
CA VAL A 341 19.99 0.30 -18.22
C VAL A 341 20.96 -0.20 -19.30
N LEU A 342 21.58 0.70 -20.07
CA LEU A 342 22.61 0.36 -21.06
C LEU A 342 23.85 -0.28 -20.41
N ARG A 343 24.30 0.24 -19.27
CA ARG A 343 25.43 -0.33 -18.53
C ARG A 343 25.11 -1.73 -17.99
N ALA A 344 23.86 -1.99 -17.58
CA ALA A 344 23.42 -3.31 -17.17
C ALA A 344 23.43 -4.30 -18.35
N ALA A 345 22.92 -3.89 -19.51
CA ALA A 345 22.99 -4.69 -20.72
C ALA A 345 24.44 -4.97 -21.15
N GLN A 346 25.33 -3.98 -21.12
CA GLN A 346 26.74 -4.18 -21.45
C GLN A 346 27.35 -5.33 -20.64
N ARG A 347 27.14 -5.35 -19.31
CA ARG A 347 27.62 -6.44 -18.44
C ARG A 347 27.03 -7.81 -18.84
N ALA A 348 25.77 -7.86 -19.24
CA ALA A 348 25.15 -9.09 -19.71
C ALA A 348 25.80 -9.60 -21.01
N TRP A 349 26.08 -8.71 -21.97
CA TRP A 349 26.81 -9.06 -23.20
C TRP A 349 28.27 -9.47 -22.92
N GLU A 350 28.93 -8.86 -21.94
CA GLU A 350 30.25 -9.28 -21.48
C GLU A 350 30.23 -10.69 -20.88
N HIS A 351 29.18 -11.03 -20.13
CA HIS A 351 28.97 -12.39 -19.63
C HIS A 351 28.76 -13.37 -20.78
N LEU A 352 27.94 -13.04 -21.78
CA LEU A 352 27.78 -13.89 -22.97
C LEU A 352 29.14 -14.14 -23.63
N ARG A 353 29.91 -13.08 -23.90
CA ARG A 353 31.26 -13.18 -24.48
C ARG A 353 32.17 -14.13 -23.69
N ALA A 354 32.11 -14.03 -22.36
CA ALA A 354 32.88 -14.90 -21.49
C ALA A 354 32.43 -16.36 -21.65
N TYR A 355 31.14 -16.68 -21.76
CA TYR A 355 30.69 -18.07 -21.76
C TYR A 355 30.55 -18.73 -23.14
N LEU A 356 30.84 -18.00 -24.23
CA LEU A 356 30.86 -18.56 -25.58
C LEU A 356 31.89 -19.70 -25.73
N PRO A 357 31.56 -20.79 -26.45
CA PRO A 357 32.52 -21.84 -26.77
C PRO A 357 33.67 -21.29 -27.64
N GLU A 358 34.85 -21.92 -27.56
CA GLU A 358 36.03 -21.50 -28.33
C GLU A 358 35.95 -21.91 -29.80
N ALA A 359 35.44 -23.12 -30.09
CA ALA A 359 35.30 -23.63 -31.44
C ALA A 359 34.03 -23.10 -32.11
N ASP A 360 34.14 -22.74 -33.40
CA ASP A 360 33.03 -22.37 -34.31
C ASP A 360 32.15 -21.17 -33.90
N ALA A 361 32.53 -20.44 -32.85
CA ALA A 361 31.79 -19.28 -32.34
C ALA A 361 32.23 -17.93 -32.94
N GLU A 362 33.18 -17.90 -33.87
CA GLU A 362 33.79 -16.64 -34.34
C GLU A 362 32.78 -15.59 -34.83
N PRO A 363 31.78 -15.92 -35.67
CA PRO A 363 30.78 -14.94 -36.10
C PRO A 363 29.94 -14.39 -34.94
N VAL A 364 29.59 -15.26 -33.97
CA VAL A 364 28.80 -14.89 -32.79
C VAL A 364 29.64 -14.05 -31.82
N ARG A 365 30.92 -14.37 -31.66
CA ARG A 365 31.88 -13.62 -30.86
C ARG A 365 32.06 -12.21 -31.41
N ALA A 366 32.29 -12.07 -32.71
CA ALA A 366 32.39 -10.78 -33.38
C ALA A 366 31.10 -9.96 -33.23
N HIS A 367 29.93 -10.60 -33.33
CA HIS A 367 28.63 -9.96 -33.12
C HIS A 367 28.45 -9.46 -31.68
N VAL A 368 28.77 -10.29 -30.68
CA VAL A 368 28.73 -9.91 -29.26
C VAL A 368 29.68 -8.76 -28.95
N GLU A 369 30.89 -8.77 -29.51
CA GLU A 369 31.85 -7.68 -29.33
C GLU A 369 31.35 -6.37 -29.96
N ASN A 370 30.76 -6.43 -31.16
CA ASN A 370 30.12 -5.29 -31.78
C ASN A 370 28.97 -4.75 -30.92
N ALA A 371 28.14 -5.63 -30.37
CA ALA A 371 27.04 -5.24 -29.48
C ALA A 371 27.54 -4.49 -28.23
N ILE A 372 28.62 -4.97 -27.60
CA ILE A 372 29.27 -4.30 -26.45
C ILE A 372 29.73 -2.89 -26.84
N GLN A 373 30.40 -2.73 -27.98
CA GLN A 373 30.87 -1.41 -28.44
C GLN A 373 29.71 -0.44 -28.71
N ARG A 374 28.60 -0.93 -29.26
CA ARG A 374 27.42 -0.08 -29.52
C ARG A 374 26.73 0.34 -28.23
N LEU A 375 26.65 -0.55 -27.23
CA LEU A 375 26.10 -0.22 -25.91
C LEU A 375 26.97 0.83 -25.19
N LEU A 376 28.30 0.69 -25.26
CA LEU A 376 29.24 1.69 -24.74
C LEU A 376 29.04 3.06 -25.39
N ALA A 377 29.02 3.10 -26.73
CA ALA A 377 28.81 4.36 -27.46
C ALA A 377 27.45 5.00 -27.16
N ALA A 378 26.39 4.19 -27.01
CA ALA A 378 25.06 4.67 -26.63
C ALA A 378 25.04 5.21 -25.19
N GLN A 379 25.73 4.53 -24.26
CA GLN A 379 25.85 4.97 -22.88
C GLN A 379 26.56 6.33 -22.81
N ASP A 380 27.70 6.48 -23.49
CA ASP A 380 28.45 7.75 -23.53
C ASP A 380 27.60 8.89 -24.09
N ALA A 381 26.80 8.62 -25.12
CA ALA A 381 25.89 9.61 -25.71
C ALA A 381 24.79 10.06 -24.72
N VAL A 382 24.18 9.11 -23.99
CA VAL A 382 23.16 9.42 -22.97
C VAL A 382 23.76 10.22 -21.81
N GLU A 383 24.95 9.82 -21.33
CA GLU A 383 25.64 10.52 -20.25
C GLU A 383 26.11 11.93 -20.67
N ALA A 384 26.51 12.12 -21.93
CA ALA A 384 26.86 13.43 -22.47
C ALA A 384 25.63 14.35 -22.59
N ALA A 385 24.50 13.83 -23.06
CA ALA A 385 23.24 14.57 -23.15
C ALA A 385 22.76 15.03 -21.76
N ALA A 386 22.88 14.17 -20.74
CA ALA A 386 22.51 14.50 -19.36
C ALA A 386 23.40 15.59 -18.70
N LYS A 387 24.62 15.81 -19.20
CA LYS A 387 25.52 16.88 -18.72
C LYS A 387 25.31 18.22 -19.44
N GLY A 388 24.70 18.21 -20.62
CA GLY A 388 24.57 19.37 -21.51
C GLY A 388 23.21 20.09 -21.43
N GLY A 389 22.21 19.49 -20.79
CA GLY A 389 20.93 20.13 -20.46
C GLY A 389 20.90 20.56 -19.02
#